data_AF-M3FRW4-F1
#
_entry.id   AF-M3FRW4-F1
#
_cell.length_a   1.000
_cell.length_b   1.000
_cell.length_c   1.000
_cell.angle_alpha   90.00
_cell.angle_beta   90.00
_cell.angle_gamma   90.00
#
_symmetry.space_group_name_H-M   'P 1'
#
loop_
_entity.id
_entity.type
_entity.pdbx_description
1 polymer ?
#
loop_
_entity_poly.entity_id
_entity_poly.type
_entity_poly.pdbx_seq_one_letter_code
_entity_poly.pdbx_strand_id
1 'polypeptide(L)' 'MGASAPYFLFGGGVTSVQWKNDSRSLNGTDPELLGELGWAWEFNNGSRLRLGIRSQCTLESGDSFCRSGIRISWGILL' A
#
# COMPACT_ATOMS: atom_id res chain seq x y z
N MET A 1 12.02 12.91 -22.77
CA MET A 1 10.81 12.66 -21.97
C MET A 1 10.55 11.17 -22.10
N GLY A 2 10.59 10.42 -20.99
CA GLY A 2 10.43 8.98 -21.05
C GLY A 2 8.96 8.56 -20.99
N ALA A 3 8.70 7.27 -20.82
CA ALA A 3 7.36 6.70 -20.86
C ALA A 3 6.51 7.16 -19.67
N SER A 4 5.19 7.26 -19.87
CA SER A 4 4.25 7.42 -18.76
C SER A 4 3.08 6.47 -18.92
N ALA A 5 2.74 5.74 -17.87
CA ALA A 5 1.70 4.74 -17.93
C ALA A 5 0.85 4.74 -16.65
N PRO A 6 -0.48 4.53 -16.77
CA PRO A 6 -1.29 4.21 -15.62
C PRO A 6 -0.89 2.82 -15.08
N TYR A 7 -1.04 2.64 -13.78
CA TYR A 7 -0.87 1.34 -13.15
C TYR A 7 -1.97 1.09 -12.12
N PHE A 8 -2.26 -0.18 -11.91
CA PHE A 8 -3.09 -0.65 -10.82
C PHE A 8 -2.34 -1.77 -10.10
N LEU A 9 -2.40 -1.78 -8.77
CA LEU A 9 -1.87 -2.84 -7.92
C LEU A 9 -3.00 -3.36 -7.07
N PHE A 10 -3.09 -4.67 -6.96
CA PHE A 10 -3.95 -5.33 -6.00
C PHE A 10 -3.10 -6.35 -5.26
N GLY A 11 -3.20 -6.39 -3.94
CA GLY A 11 -2.42 -7.27 -3.10
C GLY A 11 -3.20 -7.68 -1.88
N GLY A 12 -2.93 -8.89 -1.40
CA GLY A 12 -3.33 -9.34 -0.07
C GLY A 12 -2.09 -9.51 0.78
N GLY A 13 -2.17 -9.17 2.04
CA GLY A 13 -1.09 -9.31 3.01
C GLY A 13 -1.63 -9.75 4.37
N VAL A 14 -0.74 -9.90 5.32
CA VAL A 14 -1.08 -10.11 6.71
C VAL A 14 -0.28 -9.11 7.53
N THR A 15 -0.95 -8.36 8.39
CA THR A 15 -0.30 -7.42 9.30
C THR A 15 -0.48 -7.90 10.72
N SER A 16 0.60 -7.88 11.51
CA SER A 16 0.54 -8.17 12.94
C SER A 16 0.62 -6.86 13.71
N VAL A 17 -0.51 -6.40 14.26
CA VAL A 17 -0.53 -5.17 15.06
C VAL A 17 -0.29 -5.51 16.53
N GLN A 18 0.93 -5.29 17.02
CA GLN A 18 1.28 -5.53 18.41
C GLN A 18 1.03 -4.26 19.25
N TRP A 19 -0.17 -4.13 19.84
CA TRP A 19 -0.50 -3.01 20.74
C TRP A 19 0.13 -3.24 22.12
N LYS A 20 1.03 -2.35 22.54
CA LYS A 20 1.65 -2.35 23.87
C LYS A 20 0.99 -1.30 24.77
N ASN A 21 -0.27 -1.50 25.15
CA ASN A 21 -0.79 -1.10 26.47
C ASN A 21 -2.23 -1.62 26.63
N ASP A 22 -2.41 -2.48 27.64
CA ASP A 22 -3.67 -2.89 28.26
C ASP A 22 -4.80 -3.48 27.40
N SER A 23 -4.97 -4.80 27.56
CA SER A 23 -6.25 -5.51 27.43
C SER A 23 -6.77 -5.92 26.03
N ARG A 24 -5.93 -6.58 25.22
CA ARG A 24 -6.15 -7.97 24.75
C ARG A 24 -5.03 -8.35 23.79
N SER A 25 -4.10 -9.16 24.28
CA SER A 25 -3.25 -9.98 23.44
C SER A 25 -4.10 -11.05 22.78
N LEU A 26 -4.37 -10.92 21.50
CA LEU A 26 -4.53 -12.07 20.64
C LEU A 26 -3.49 -11.87 19.54
N ASN A 27 -2.68 -12.90 19.30
CA ASN A 27 -1.87 -13.04 18.09
C ASN A 27 -2.80 -13.05 16.88
N GLY A 28 -3.41 -11.91 16.56
CA GLY A 28 -4.25 -11.68 15.41
C GLY A 28 -3.32 -11.44 14.24
N THR A 29 -3.18 -12.46 13.40
CA THR A 29 -2.71 -12.23 12.04
C THR A 29 -3.90 -11.63 11.31
N ASP A 30 -3.96 -10.31 11.21
CA ASP A 30 -5.10 -9.65 10.57
C ASP A 30 -4.87 -9.64 9.06
N PRO A 31 -5.74 -10.29 8.27
CA PRO A 31 -5.65 -10.22 6.83
C PRO A 31 -5.81 -8.78 6.36
N GLU A 32 -4.96 -8.37 5.42
CA GLU A 32 -5.01 -7.07 4.79
C GLU A 32 -5.30 -7.21 3.30
N LEU A 33 -6.12 -6.30 2.77
CA LEU A 33 -6.32 -6.10 1.34
C LEU A 33 -5.75 -4.73 0.96
N LEU A 34 -5.04 -4.67 -0.15
CA LEU A 34 -4.42 -3.46 -0.67
C LEU A 34 -4.83 -3.26 -2.12
N GLY A 35 -5.39 -2.10 -2.42
CA GLY A 35 -5.62 -1.62 -3.78
C GLY A 35 -4.84 -0.32 -3.99
N GLU A 36 -4.16 -0.18 -5.12
CA GLU A 36 -3.50 1.07 -5.51
C GLU A 36 -3.79 1.37 -6.98
N LEU A 37 -4.20 2.59 -7.27
CA LEU A 37 -4.39 3.09 -8.63
C LEU A 37 -3.52 4.33 -8.79
N GLY A 38 -2.74 4.41 -9.85
CA GLY A 38 -1.81 5.52 -10.00
C GLY A 38 -1.27 5.70 -11.39
N TRP A 39 -0.37 6.68 -11.51
CA TRP A 39 0.37 7.00 -12.70
C TRP A 39 1.86 6.90 -12.43
N ALA A 40 2.59 6.31 -13.37
CA ALA A 40 4.03 6.23 -13.36
C ALA A 40 4.61 7.06 -14.50
N TRP A 41 5.72 7.73 -14.22
CA TRP A 41 6.56 8.42 -15.20
C TRP A 41 7.97 7.86 -15.11
N GLU A 42 8.47 7.39 -16.23
CA GLU A 42 9.84 6.95 -16.42
C GLU A 42 10.62 8.08 -17.09
N PHE A 43 11.78 8.41 -16.53
CA PHE A 43 12.68 9.42 -17.06
C PHE A 43 13.82 8.72 -17.80
N ASN A 44 14.37 9.37 -18.83
CA ASN A 44 15.49 8.82 -19.62
C ASN A 44 16.75 8.56 -18.79
N ASN A 45 16.83 9.08 -17.56
CA ASN A 45 17.90 8.82 -16.61
C ASN A 45 17.71 7.49 -15.83
N GLY A 46 16.76 6.65 -16.25
CA GLY A 46 16.43 5.40 -15.56
C GLY A 46 15.65 5.61 -14.27
N SER A 47 15.23 6.82 -13.92
CA SER A 47 14.41 7.04 -12.72
C SER A 47 12.92 6.88 -13.03
N ARG A 48 12.15 6.44 -12.04
CA ARG A 48 10.70 6.27 -12.12
C ARG A 48 10.02 6.98 -10.95
N LEU A 49 9.16 7.93 -11.26
CA LEU A 49 8.23 8.55 -10.32
C LEU A 49 6.88 7.83 -10.41
N ARG A 50 6.28 7.53 -9.28
CA ARG A 50 4.93 6.99 -9.17
C ARG A 50 4.11 7.84 -8.22
N LEU A 51 2.90 8.16 -8.64
CA LEU A 51 1.91 8.83 -7.83
C LEU A 51 0.61 8.05 -7.92
N GLY A 52 0.05 7.65 -6.79
CA GLY A 52 -1.16 6.85 -6.77
C GLY A 52 -1.98 7.04 -5.51
N ILE A 53 -3.23 6.61 -5.56
CA ILE A 53 -4.12 6.50 -4.42
C ILE A 53 -4.11 5.04 -3.99
N ARG A 54 -3.82 4.79 -2.72
CA ARG A 54 -3.77 3.47 -2.11
C ARG A 54 -4.87 3.34 -1.06
N SER A 55 -5.70 2.34 -1.19
CA SER A 55 -6.59 1.84 -0.15
C SER A 55 -5.99 0.57 0.46
N GLN A 56 -6.03 0.46 1.79
CA GLN A 56 -5.57 -0.68 2.56
C GLN A 56 -6.63 -0.98 3.60
N CYS A 57 -7.24 -2.17 3.56
CA CYS A 57 -8.26 -2.61 4.51
C CYS A 57 -7.74 -3.77 5.34
N THR A 58 -7.67 -3.59 6.65
CA THR A 58 -7.38 -4.63 7.63
C THR A 58 -8.70 -5.24 8.09
N LEU A 59 -8.85 -6.54 7.92
CA LEU A 59 -10.04 -7.31 8.26
C LEU A 59 -9.83 -7.95 9.65
N GLU A 60 -10.46 -7.39 10.68
CA GLU A 60 -10.47 -7.99 12.02
C GLU A 60 -11.77 -8.76 12.23
N SER A 61 -11.78 -9.75 13.13
CA SER A 61 -12.99 -10.53 13.48
C SER A 61 -13.95 -9.69 14.33
N GLY A 62 -14.55 -8.65 13.73
CA GLY A 62 -15.53 -7.77 14.38
C GLY A 62 -15.66 -6.41 13.71
N ASP A 63 -14.54 -5.84 13.28
CA ASP A 63 -14.46 -4.52 12.66
C ASP A 63 -13.48 -4.52 11.47
N SER A 64 -13.82 -3.80 10.40
CA SER A 64 -12.93 -3.60 9.25
C SER A 64 -12.35 -2.19 9.26
N PHE A 65 -11.03 -2.07 9.31
CA PHE A 65 -10.35 -0.77 9.28
C PHE A 65 -9.75 -0.49 7.90
N CYS A 66 -10.35 0.42 7.14
CA CYS A 66 -9.85 0.83 5.82
C CYS A 66 -9.11 2.18 5.89
N ARG A 67 -7.83 2.18 5.51
CA ARG A 67 -6.97 3.36 5.31
C ARG A 67 -6.92 3.69 3.83
N SER A 68 -7.28 4.90 3.46
CA SER A 68 -7.03 5.43 2.12
C SER A 68 -5.99 6.55 2.21
N GLY A 69 -5.05 6.59 1.26
CA GLY A 69 -3.98 7.58 1.26
C GLY A 69 -3.37 7.79 -0.12
N ILE A 70 -2.57 8.85 -0.24
CA ILE A 70 -1.80 9.13 -1.45
C ILE A 70 -0.40 8.54 -1.25
N ARG A 71 0.08 7.82 -2.27
CA ARG A 71 1.43 7.29 -2.32
C ARG A 71 2.23 8.04 -3.37
N ILE A 72 3.39 8.55 -2.95
CA ILE A 72 4.38 9.14 -3.83
C ILE A 72 5.66 8.32 -3.65
N SER A 73 6.22 7.81 -4.74
CA SER A 73 7.50 7.09 -4.71
C SER A 73 8.35 7.49 -5.89
N TRP A 74 9.63 7.73 -5.66
CA TRP A 74 10.62 7.99 -6.69
C TRP A 74 11.80 7.06 -6.48
N GLY A 75 12.26 6.41 -7.54
CA GLY A 75 13.38 5.46 -7.46
C GLY A 75 14.09 5.31 -8.80
N ILE A 76 15.22 4.63 -8.79
CA ILE A 76 16.01 4.31 -9.98
C ILE A 76 15.67 2.87 -10.40
N LEU A 77 15.41 2.66 -11.68
CA LEU A 77 15.39 1.36 -12.33
C LEU A 77 16.85 0.96 -12.56
N LEU A 78 17.34 0.04 -11.72
CA LEU A 78 18.64 -0.62 -11.91
C LEU A 78 18.49 -1.77 -12.91
#